data_AF-A0A7C2TT11-F1
#
_entry.id   AF-A0A7C2TT11-F1
#
_cell.length_a   1.000
_cell.length_b   1.000
_cell.length_c   1.000
_cell.angle_alpha   90.00
_cell.angle_beta   90.00
_cell.angle_gamma   90.00
#
_symmetry.space_group_name_H-M   'P 1'
#
loop_
_entity.id
_entity.type
_entity.pdbx_description
1 polymer ?
#
loop_
_entity_poly.entity_id
_entity_poly.type
_entity_poly.pdbx_seq_one_letter_code
_entity_poly.pdbx_strand_id
1 'polypeptide(L)'
;KAGSMTISHLRFGPRPIRSTYLITRANFVACHQFSFLERINVLNVAEPGATFLLNSPYGPEEVWDHLPRTIQREIIEKDLRFFVIDAYRVAREAGLGGRINTIMQACFFALVTGEYANAASRRADAGGYLKGVLSLERALAAMREAIRQTYGKRGPAIVEKNLAAVDRALENLHEVRVPGRVTSAFDLRPPVPPEAPEFVRRVTARIIAGEGDDLPVSAFPPDGTYPSGTARWEKRNIAPEIPVWDEDLCIQCGKCVLVCPHSVIRAKVYDPALLAEAPPTFKSAPARWVEFKGWRYTLQVAPEDCTGCALCVEVCPAKSKSEPRHKAINMHPQAPLRETERANWEFFLRLPDVDRRKLHLGQVKDVQLLEPLFEFSGACAGCGETPYIKLLTQLFGDRLLIANATGCSSIYGGNLPTTPYTVNREGRGPAWSNSLFEDNAEFGLGLRLALDQQAAYARHLLRRLASEIGETLVEALLEADQSTEEGIARQRERVRLLKERLIALPHPEARQLLSVADALVRKSVWIIGGDGWAYDIGYGGLDHVLASGHNVNLLVLDTEVYS
;
A
#
# COMPACT_ATOMS: atom_id res chain seq x y z
N LYS A 1 3.00 -7.41 0.92
CA LYS A 1 4.41 -7.83 1.19
C LYS A 1 5.06 -7.08 2.37
N ALA A 2 5.03 -5.74 2.47
CA ALA A 2 5.52 -5.04 3.67
C ALA A 2 4.42 -4.74 4.68
N GLY A 3 4.68 -4.90 5.98
CA GLY A 3 3.73 -4.58 7.06
C GLY A 3 2.43 -5.39 7.00
N SER A 4 2.48 -6.60 6.44
CA SER A 4 1.35 -7.55 6.48
C SER A 4 1.22 -8.13 7.89
N MET A 5 -0.01 -8.40 8.29
CA MET A 5 -0.29 -9.12 9.53
C MET A 5 0.09 -10.60 9.36
N THR A 6 0.75 -11.16 10.36
CA THR A 6 1.00 -12.60 10.47
C THR A 6 0.37 -13.09 11.76
N ILE A 7 -0.44 -14.14 11.69
CA ILE A 7 -1.05 -14.80 12.85
C ILE A 7 -0.44 -16.19 12.98
N SER A 8 0.24 -16.45 14.10
CA SER A 8 0.86 -17.74 14.39
C SER A 8 0.00 -18.54 15.35
N HIS A 9 -0.37 -19.76 14.95
CA HIS A 9 -1.17 -20.68 15.77
C HIS A 9 -0.30 -21.81 16.31
N LEU A 10 0.00 -21.79 17.60
CA LEU A 10 0.80 -22.81 18.27
C LEU A 10 -0.04 -23.61 19.26
N ARG A 11 0.16 -24.93 19.28
CA ARG A 11 -0.47 -25.84 20.23
C ARG A 11 0.60 -26.69 20.90
N PHE A 12 0.49 -26.82 22.22
CA PHE A 12 1.35 -27.68 23.04
C PHE A 12 0.44 -28.57 23.87
N GLY A 13 0.79 -29.85 24.01
CA GLY A 13 0.02 -30.76 24.83
C GLY A 13 0.69 -32.12 24.96
N PRO A 14 0.33 -32.90 25.99
CA PRO A 14 0.90 -34.23 26.23
C PRO A 14 0.35 -35.30 25.27
N ARG A 15 -0.70 -34.98 24.50
CA ARG A 15 -1.33 -35.88 23.53
C ARG A 15 -0.98 -35.44 22.11
N PRO A 16 -0.94 -36.38 21.14
CA PRO A 16 -0.80 -36.04 19.73
C PRO A 16 -1.84 -35.00 19.29
N ILE A 17 -1.37 -33.94 18.63
CA ILE A 17 -2.21 -32.84 18.16
C ILE A 17 -2.73 -33.21 16.76
N ARG A 18 -4.06 -33.42 16.64
CA ARG A 18 -4.74 -33.73 15.37
C ARG A 18 -5.49 -32.52 14.77
N SER A 19 -5.38 -31.35 15.38
CA SER A 19 -6.14 -30.15 15.01
C SER A 19 -5.48 -29.44 13.81
N THR A 20 -5.83 -29.87 12.60
CA THR A 20 -5.37 -29.27 11.33
C THR A 20 -6.22 -28.05 10.91
N TYR A 21 -6.52 -27.17 11.87
CA TYR A 21 -7.32 -25.96 11.68
C TYR A 21 -6.81 -24.83 12.59
N LEU A 22 -7.17 -23.58 12.27
CA LEU A 22 -6.76 -22.38 13.02
C LEU A 22 -7.25 -22.42 14.48
N ILE A 23 -6.58 -21.70 15.38
CA ILE A 23 -7.05 -21.58 16.77
C ILE A 23 -8.19 -20.58 16.81
N THR A 24 -9.36 -21.03 17.26
CA THR A 24 -10.54 -20.19 17.52
C THR A 24 -10.72 -19.86 18.99
N ARG A 25 -10.03 -20.58 19.89
CA ARG A 25 -10.00 -20.37 21.34
C ARG A 25 -8.57 -20.50 21.86
N ALA A 26 -8.01 -19.39 22.31
CA ALA A 26 -6.62 -19.27 22.72
C ALA A 26 -6.52 -18.90 24.20
N ASN A 27 -5.72 -19.67 24.93
CA ASN A 27 -5.34 -19.40 26.31
C ASN A 27 -4.22 -18.34 26.43
N PHE A 28 -3.48 -18.11 25.35
CA PHE A 28 -2.45 -17.08 25.26
C PHE A 28 -2.57 -16.35 23.93
N VAL A 29 -2.65 -15.02 23.99
CA VAL A 29 -2.66 -14.14 22.82
C VAL A 29 -1.52 -13.14 22.97
N ALA A 30 -0.73 -12.96 21.93
CA ALA A 30 0.29 -11.90 21.87
C ALA A 30 0.09 -10.99 20.67
N CYS A 31 0.14 -9.67 20.91
CA CYS A 31 0.10 -8.66 19.88
C CYS A 31 1.44 -7.93 19.83
N HIS A 32 2.22 -8.16 18.76
CA HIS A 32 3.59 -7.65 18.64
C HIS A 32 3.66 -6.24 18.01
N GLN A 33 2.52 -5.71 17.56
CA GLN A 33 2.40 -4.39 16.94
C GLN A 33 1.25 -3.62 17.60
N PHE A 34 1.57 -2.49 18.23
CA PHE A 34 0.56 -1.72 18.96
C PHE A 34 -0.57 -1.20 18.04
N SER A 35 -0.23 -0.76 16.83
CA SER A 35 -1.18 -0.18 15.87
C SER A 35 -2.27 -1.14 15.38
N PHE A 36 -2.09 -2.46 15.54
CA PHE A 36 -3.14 -3.44 15.19
C PHE A 36 -4.35 -3.32 16.10
N LEU A 37 -4.16 -2.88 17.35
CA LEU A 37 -5.28 -2.72 18.28
C LEU A 37 -6.29 -1.72 17.78
N GLU A 38 -5.89 -0.67 17.04
CA GLU A 38 -6.83 0.30 16.47
C GLU A 38 -7.63 -0.24 15.28
N ARG A 39 -7.28 -1.40 14.71
CA ARG A 39 -7.85 -1.89 13.44
C ARG A 39 -8.52 -3.26 13.57
N ILE A 40 -8.09 -4.08 14.52
CA ILE A 40 -8.46 -5.50 14.60
C ILE A 40 -8.76 -5.86 16.05
N ASN A 41 -9.86 -6.59 16.28
CA ASN A 41 -10.10 -7.23 17.56
C ASN A 41 -9.20 -8.47 17.72
N VAL A 42 -7.94 -8.23 18.09
CA VAL A 42 -6.95 -9.32 18.31
C VAL A 42 -7.36 -10.28 19.44
N LEU A 43 -8.29 -9.87 20.31
CA LEU A 43 -8.75 -10.63 21.47
C LEU A 43 -10.01 -11.48 21.19
N ASN A 44 -10.56 -11.45 19.98
CA ASN A 44 -11.74 -12.25 19.63
C ASN A 44 -11.54 -13.74 19.94
N VAL A 45 -10.33 -14.26 19.64
CA VAL A 45 -9.96 -15.66 19.90
C VAL A 45 -9.61 -15.97 21.36
N ALA A 46 -9.46 -14.96 22.23
CA ALA A 46 -9.07 -15.18 23.62
C ALA A 46 -10.21 -15.86 24.41
N GLU A 47 -9.88 -16.88 25.19
CA GLU A 47 -10.84 -17.46 26.14
C GLU A 47 -10.85 -16.73 27.49
N PRO A 48 -11.89 -16.90 28.33
CA PRO A 48 -11.89 -16.34 29.67
C PRO A 48 -10.68 -16.79 30.50
N GLY A 49 -10.04 -15.85 31.20
CA GLY A 49 -8.84 -16.07 31.99
C GLY A 49 -7.54 -16.14 31.19
N ALA A 50 -7.59 -15.98 29.85
CA ALA A 50 -6.41 -16.05 29.00
C ALA A 50 -5.37 -14.96 29.32
N THR A 51 -4.13 -15.21 28.92
CA THR A 51 -3.03 -14.23 29.04
C THR A 51 -2.92 -13.42 27.75
N PHE A 52 -2.90 -12.09 27.89
CA PHE A 52 -2.65 -11.17 26.79
C PHE A 52 -1.30 -10.47 26.97
N LEU A 53 -0.39 -10.64 26.01
CA LEU A 53 0.90 -9.95 25.96
C LEU A 53 0.90 -8.91 24.83
N LEU A 54 1.20 -7.65 25.14
CA LEU A 54 1.24 -6.57 24.16
C LEU A 54 2.61 -5.90 24.11
N ASN A 55 3.18 -5.79 22.91
CA ASN A 55 4.25 -4.85 22.65
C ASN A 55 3.66 -3.44 22.53
N SER A 56 3.98 -2.56 23.47
CA SER A 56 3.41 -1.21 23.56
C SER A 56 4.50 -0.17 23.81
N PRO A 57 4.44 1.02 23.19
CA PRO A 57 5.29 2.15 23.57
C PRO A 57 4.87 2.77 24.91
N TYR A 58 3.77 2.32 25.51
CA TYR A 58 3.21 2.82 26.76
C TYR A 58 3.46 1.84 27.90
N GLY A 59 3.77 2.36 29.09
CA GLY A 59 3.98 1.58 30.30
C GLY A 59 2.69 1.01 30.91
N PRO A 60 2.79 0.18 31.96
CA PRO A 60 1.63 -0.47 32.60
C PRO A 60 0.62 0.50 33.22
N GLU A 61 1.05 1.71 33.59
CA GLU A 61 0.17 2.73 34.18
C GLU A 61 -0.59 3.55 33.13
N GLU A 62 -0.09 3.62 31.90
CA GLU A 62 -0.61 4.52 30.85
C GLU A 62 -1.31 3.76 29.73
N VAL A 63 -0.88 2.52 29.44
CA VAL A 63 -1.33 1.75 28.28
C VAL A 63 -2.85 1.62 28.19
N TRP A 64 -3.53 1.56 29.34
CA TRP A 64 -4.98 1.41 29.40
C TRP A 64 -5.70 2.54 28.65
N ASP A 65 -5.24 3.78 28.80
CA ASP A 65 -5.86 4.97 28.18
C ASP A 65 -5.62 5.04 26.66
N HIS A 66 -4.72 4.21 26.15
CA HIS A 66 -4.41 4.08 24.73
C HIS A 66 -5.06 2.84 24.07
N LEU A 67 -5.92 2.11 24.79
CA LEU A 67 -6.66 0.98 24.24
C LEU A 67 -8.03 1.39 23.69
N PRO A 68 -8.47 0.84 22.55
CA PRO A 68 -9.85 1.00 22.07
C PRO A 68 -10.88 0.42 23.04
N ARG A 69 -12.09 0.97 23.02
CA ARG A 69 -13.24 0.53 23.83
C ARG A 69 -13.49 -0.98 23.72
N THR A 70 -13.48 -1.54 22.52
CA THR A 70 -13.69 -2.98 22.29
C THR A 70 -12.62 -3.82 22.98
N ILE A 71 -11.34 -3.44 22.87
CA ILE A 71 -10.23 -4.17 23.50
C ILE A 71 -10.31 -4.09 25.03
N GLN A 72 -10.60 -2.91 25.60
CA GLN A 72 -10.80 -2.77 27.03
C GLN A 72 -11.94 -3.65 27.56
N ARG A 73 -13.07 -3.69 26.84
CA ARG A 73 -14.22 -4.52 27.19
C ARG A 73 -13.85 -6.00 27.20
N GLU A 74 -13.19 -6.48 26.15
CA GLU A 74 -12.73 -7.87 26.03
C GLU A 74 -11.79 -8.26 27.19
N ILE A 75 -10.86 -7.39 27.57
CA ILE A 75 -9.96 -7.62 28.71
C ILE A 75 -10.75 -7.79 30.02
N ILE A 76 -11.78 -6.97 30.25
CA ILE A 76 -12.59 -7.01 31.48
C ILE A 76 -13.53 -8.21 31.49
N GLU A 77 -14.34 -8.37 30.43
CA GLU A 77 -15.38 -9.40 30.37
C GLU A 77 -14.80 -10.81 30.36
N LYS A 78 -13.64 -10.99 29.72
CA LYS A 78 -12.91 -12.27 29.73
C LYS A 78 -11.92 -12.38 30.89
N ASP A 79 -11.84 -11.40 31.79
CA ASP A 79 -10.95 -11.43 32.96
C ASP A 79 -9.49 -11.80 32.58
N LEU A 80 -8.97 -11.11 31.56
CA LEU A 80 -7.68 -11.43 30.97
C LEU A 80 -6.52 -11.00 31.86
N ARG A 81 -5.46 -11.80 31.87
CA ARG A 81 -4.17 -11.41 32.46
C ARG A 81 -3.39 -10.58 31.47
N PHE A 82 -3.35 -9.27 31.66
CA PHE A 82 -2.79 -8.34 30.69
C PHE A 82 -1.35 -7.92 31.04
N PHE A 83 -0.42 -8.13 30.12
CA PHE A 83 0.99 -7.79 30.23
C PHE A 83 1.45 -6.89 29.08
N VAL A 84 2.38 -5.99 29.38
CA VAL A 84 2.98 -5.06 28.41
C VAL A 84 4.50 -5.02 28.49
N ILE A 85 5.12 -4.69 27.36
CA ILE A 85 6.55 -4.40 27.24
C ILE A 85 6.78 -3.43 26.07
N ASP A 86 7.68 -2.45 26.22
CA ASP A 86 8.22 -1.70 25.07
C ASP A 86 9.41 -2.46 24.48
N ALA A 87 9.11 -3.46 23.66
CA ALA A 87 10.13 -4.32 23.08
C ALA A 87 11.02 -3.54 22.09
N TYR A 88 10.51 -2.47 21.49
CA TYR A 88 11.29 -1.62 20.59
C TYR A 88 12.35 -0.81 21.33
N ARG A 89 12.00 -0.23 22.48
CA ARG A 89 12.97 0.43 23.36
C ARG A 89 14.03 -0.55 23.84
N VAL A 90 13.62 -1.72 24.34
CA VAL A 90 14.54 -2.76 24.80
C VAL A 90 15.48 -3.20 23.67
N ALA A 91 14.98 -3.38 22.45
CA ALA A 91 15.80 -3.72 21.29
C ALA A 91 16.82 -2.63 20.93
N ARG A 92 16.42 -1.35 20.95
CA ARG A 92 17.33 -0.22 20.67
C ARG A 92 18.43 -0.12 21.72
N GLU A 93 18.08 -0.20 22.99
CA GLU A 93 19.03 -0.14 24.11
C GLU A 93 19.98 -1.35 24.11
N ALA A 94 19.54 -2.50 23.62
CA ALA A 94 20.38 -3.68 23.41
C ALA A 94 21.17 -3.67 22.09
N GLY A 95 21.03 -2.62 21.26
CA GLY A 95 21.74 -2.48 20.00
C GLY A 95 21.27 -3.42 18.88
N LEU A 96 20.02 -3.92 18.95
CA LEU A 96 19.34 -4.76 17.96
C LEU A 96 18.49 -3.94 16.96
N GLY A 97 18.48 -2.61 17.09
CA GLY A 97 17.62 -1.73 16.29
C GLY A 97 16.15 -1.98 16.58
N GLY A 98 15.36 -2.30 15.55
CA GLY A 98 13.93 -2.58 15.67
C GLY A 98 13.54 -4.06 15.82
N ARG A 99 14.49 -4.96 16.08
CA ARG A 99 14.22 -6.41 16.14
C ARG A 99 13.74 -6.84 17.52
N ILE A 100 12.46 -7.22 17.62
CA ILE A 100 11.79 -7.58 18.88
C ILE A 100 11.58 -9.09 19.09
N ASN A 101 11.96 -9.93 18.13
CA ASN A 101 11.60 -11.36 18.11
C ASN A 101 12.09 -12.13 19.35
N THR A 102 13.34 -11.96 19.75
CA THR A 102 13.92 -12.61 20.93
C THR A 102 13.32 -12.06 22.23
N ILE A 103 13.02 -10.76 22.28
CA ILE A 103 12.39 -10.12 23.45
C ILE A 103 10.97 -10.67 23.67
N MET A 104 10.15 -10.71 22.62
CA MET A 104 8.77 -11.21 22.72
C MET A 104 8.73 -12.72 23.03
N GLN A 105 9.68 -13.49 22.49
CA GLN A 105 9.79 -14.93 22.79
C GLN A 105 10.19 -15.19 24.25
N ALA A 106 11.10 -14.39 24.82
CA ALA A 106 11.46 -14.49 26.23
C ALA A 106 10.24 -14.19 27.14
N CYS A 107 9.47 -13.15 26.80
CA CYS A 107 8.23 -12.82 27.49
C CYS A 107 7.18 -13.95 27.39
N PHE A 108 7.03 -14.57 26.21
CA PHE A 108 6.16 -15.73 26.04
C PHE A 108 6.53 -16.85 27.03
N PHE A 109 7.79 -17.28 27.06
CA PHE A 109 8.22 -18.35 27.96
C PHE A 109 8.06 -17.99 29.43
N ALA A 110 8.39 -16.76 29.82
CA ALA A 110 8.18 -16.26 31.18
C ALA A 110 6.71 -16.40 31.64
N LEU A 111 5.78 -16.03 30.76
CA LEU A 111 4.35 -16.05 31.08
C LEU A 111 3.75 -17.46 31.03
N VAL A 112 4.14 -18.31 30.08
CA VAL A 112 3.55 -19.67 29.97
C VAL A 112 4.13 -20.67 30.97
N THR A 113 5.35 -20.49 31.48
CA THR A 113 5.88 -21.36 32.55
C THR A 113 5.27 -21.01 33.91
N GLY A 114 4.89 -19.74 34.11
CA GLY A 114 4.30 -19.24 35.36
C GLY A 114 5.29 -19.11 36.51
N GLU A 115 6.60 -19.17 36.21
CA GLU A 115 7.69 -18.94 37.17
C GLU A 115 8.14 -17.48 37.16
N TYR A 116 7.56 -16.65 36.28
CA TYR A 116 7.78 -15.22 36.28
C TYR A 116 7.10 -14.57 37.49
N ALA A 117 7.90 -14.17 38.47
CA ALA A 117 7.47 -13.40 39.62
C ALA A 117 8.04 -11.98 39.50
N ASN A 118 7.18 -10.99 39.26
CA ASN A 118 7.47 -9.61 39.59
C ASN A 118 6.62 -9.20 40.79
N ALA A 119 7.07 -8.18 41.54
CA ALA A 119 6.44 -7.74 42.80
C ALA A 119 4.97 -7.29 42.65
N ALA A 120 4.44 -7.19 41.42
CA ALA A 120 3.11 -6.70 41.10
C ALA A 120 2.09 -7.79 40.70
N SER A 121 2.51 -9.06 40.56
CA SER A 121 1.62 -10.09 40.03
C SER A 121 0.54 -10.50 41.03
N ARG A 122 -0.74 -10.33 40.64
CA ARG A 122 -1.90 -10.38 41.55
C ARG A 122 -2.43 -11.77 41.85
N ARG A 123 -2.07 -12.77 41.04
CA ARG A 123 -2.57 -14.14 41.17
C ARG A 123 -1.44 -15.06 41.59
N ALA A 124 -1.26 -15.18 42.90
CA ALA A 124 -0.32 -16.14 43.50
C ALA A 124 -0.58 -17.61 43.07
N ASP A 125 -1.78 -17.91 42.54
CA ASP A 125 -2.21 -19.27 42.15
C ASP A 125 -2.46 -19.47 40.63
N ALA A 126 -2.19 -18.45 39.79
CA ALA A 126 -2.36 -18.59 38.33
C ALA A 126 -1.11 -19.20 37.69
N GLY A 127 -0.90 -20.49 37.93
CA GLY A 127 0.17 -21.25 37.27
C GLY A 127 0.14 -21.08 35.74
N GLY A 128 1.31 -20.91 35.14
CA GLY A 128 1.43 -20.81 33.68
C GLY A 128 0.95 -22.09 33.01
N TYR A 129 0.53 -22.01 31.75
CA TYR A 129 -0.01 -23.14 30.99
C TYR A 129 0.93 -24.35 30.86
N LEU A 130 2.24 -24.14 31.07
CA LEU A 130 3.29 -25.16 31.07
C LEU A 130 3.91 -25.40 32.45
N LYS A 131 3.30 -24.90 33.53
CA LYS A 131 3.77 -25.13 34.91
C LYS A 131 3.85 -26.64 35.17
N GLY A 132 5.02 -27.10 35.64
CA GLY A 132 5.31 -28.53 35.86
C GLY A 132 5.66 -29.33 34.60
N VAL A 133 5.60 -28.73 33.41
CA VAL A 133 6.02 -29.34 32.13
C VAL A 133 7.34 -28.73 31.64
N LEU A 134 7.51 -27.41 31.77
CA LEU A 134 8.70 -26.67 31.37
C LEU A 134 9.00 -25.59 32.41
N SER A 135 10.22 -25.58 32.96
CA SER A 135 10.69 -24.48 33.81
C SER A 135 11.21 -23.30 32.98
N LEU A 136 11.14 -22.10 33.54
CA LEU A 136 11.67 -20.88 32.94
C LEU A 136 13.18 -20.98 32.74
N GLU A 137 13.91 -21.51 33.71
CA GLU A 137 15.36 -21.73 33.60
C GLU A 137 15.68 -22.59 32.37
N ARG A 138 14.98 -23.73 32.20
CA ARG A 138 15.17 -24.63 31.07
C ARG A 138 14.77 -23.97 29.75
N ALA A 139 13.68 -23.21 29.73
CA ALA A 139 13.23 -22.48 28.55
C ALA A 139 14.27 -21.43 28.11
N LEU A 140 14.79 -20.63 29.05
CA LEU A 140 15.81 -19.61 28.79
C LEU A 140 17.13 -20.25 28.36
N ALA A 141 17.55 -21.35 28.98
CA ALA A 141 18.76 -22.08 28.57
C ALA A 141 18.65 -22.58 27.13
N ALA A 142 17.54 -23.23 26.77
CA ALA A 142 17.27 -23.69 25.40
C ALA A 142 17.21 -22.52 24.40
N MET A 143 16.62 -21.40 24.79
CA MET A 143 16.56 -20.20 23.97
C MET A 143 17.94 -19.60 23.72
N ARG A 144 18.80 -19.48 24.74
CA ARG A 144 20.18 -19.00 24.59
C ARG A 144 20.99 -19.91 23.68
N GLU A 145 20.78 -21.22 23.77
CA GLU A 145 21.43 -22.18 22.87
C GLU A 145 20.96 -22.02 21.42
N ALA A 146 19.65 -21.90 21.19
CA ALA A 146 19.10 -21.63 19.87
C ALA A 146 19.62 -20.31 19.27
N ILE A 147 19.81 -19.27 20.08
CA ILE A 147 20.42 -18.00 19.67
C ILE A 147 21.86 -18.22 19.18
N ARG A 148 22.67 -19.00 19.92
CA ARG A 148 24.05 -19.31 19.51
C ARG A 148 24.09 -20.10 18.20
N GLN A 149 23.24 -21.10 18.05
CA GLN A 149 23.17 -21.90 16.82
C GLN A 149 22.73 -21.08 15.61
N THR A 150 21.70 -20.24 15.79
CA THR A 150 21.11 -19.44 14.70
C THR A 150 22.02 -18.29 14.28
N TYR A 151 22.61 -17.58 15.24
CA TYR A 151 23.35 -16.35 14.98
C TYR A 151 24.88 -16.50 15.10
N GLY A 152 25.41 -17.67 15.44
CA GLY A 152 26.85 -17.90 15.58
C GLY A 152 27.65 -17.52 14.33
N LYS A 153 27.11 -17.79 13.13
CA LYS A 153 27.72 -17.41 11.84
C LYS A 153 27.74 -15.90 11.58
N ARG A 154 26.97 -15.11 12.35
CA ARG A 154 26.90 -13.64 12.23
C ARG A 154 27.90 -12.93 13.16
N GLY A 155 28.62 -13.68 14.00
CA GLY A 155 29.69 -13.19 14.85
C GLY A 155 29.29 -12.98 16.33
N PRO A 156 30.27 -13.00 17.26
CA PRO A 156 30.01 -12.98 18.70
C PRO A 156 29.20 -11.78 19.19
N ALA A 157 29.47 -10.59 18.66
CA ALA A 157 28.77 -9.36 19.07
C ALA A 157 27.26 -9.41 18.82
N ILE A 158 26.80 -10.07 17.75
CA ILE A 158 25.36 -10.22 17.47
C ILE A 158 24.72 -11.22 18.44
N VAL A 159 25.44 -12.29 18.78
CA VAL A 159 24.99 -13.27 19.77
C VAL A 159 24.84 -12.61 21.14
N GLU A 160 25.86 -11.88 21.61
CA GLU A 160 25.84 -11.16 22.89
C GLU A 160 24.69 -10.16 22.99
N LYS A 161 24.45 -9.37 21.94
CA LYS A 161 23.30 -8.44 21.90
C LYS A 161 21.96 -9.14 22.05
N ASN A 162 21.78 -10.30 21.40
CA ASN A 162 20.55 -11.08 21.54
C ASN A 162 20.41 -11.69 22.94
N LEU A 163 21.50 -12.17 23.53
CA LEU A 163 21.49 -12.70 24.90
C LEU A 163 21.14 -11.61 25.91
N ALA A 164 21.75 -10.43 25.80
CA ALA A 164 21.45 -9.28 26.65
C ALA A 164 19.99 -8.81 26.50
N ALA A 165 19.43 -8.89 25.30
CA ALA A 165 18.02 -8.54 25.06
C ALA A 165 17.04 -9.51 25.75
N VAL A 166 17.40 -10.80 25.87
CA VAL A 166 16.59 -11.78 26.63
C VAL A 166 16.54 -11.42 28.11
N ASP A 167 17.68 -11.05 28.69
CA ASP A 167 17.75 -10.68 30.11
C ASP A 167 16.94 -9.41 30.40
N ARG A 168 17.14 -8.36 29.60
CA ARG A 168 16.40 -7.09 29.74
C ARG A 168 14.90 -7.23 29.49
N ALA A 169 14.47 -8.19 28.66
CA ALA A 169 13.06 -8.42 28.40
C ALA A 169 12.29 -8.75 29.70
N LEU A 170 12.87 -9.57 30.57
CA LEU A 170 12.22 -10.01 31.81
C LEU A 170 12.09 -8.87 32.82
N GLU A 171 13.09 -7.97 32.86
CA GLU A 171 13.10 -6.77 33.72
C GLU A 171 12.07 -5.72 33.28
N ASN A 172 11.72 -5.71 31.99
CA ASN A 172 10.83 -4.72 31.37
C ASN A 172 9.43 -5.28 31.05
N LEU A 173 9.13 -6.49 31.51
CA LEU A 173 7.80 -7.10 31.38
C LEU A 173 6.94 -6.69 32.57
N HIS A 174 5.79 -6.08 32.31
CA HIS A 174 4.94 -5.55 33.38
C HIS A 174 3.51 -6.06 33.25
N GLU A 175 2.91 -6.43 34.39
CA GLU A 175 1.48 -6.74 34.48
C GLU A 175 0.69 -5.43 34.63
N VAL A 176 -0.42 -5.29 33.91
CA VAL A 176 -1.25 -4.09 33.89
C VAL A 176 -2.36 -4.21 34.92
N ARG A 177 -2.56 -3.15 35.72
CA ARG A 177 -3.74 -3.02 36.60
C ARG A 177 -4.97 -2.70 35.77
N VAL A 178 -5.80 -3.71 35.50
CA VAL A 178 -7.10 -3.49 34.84
C VAL A 178 -8.05 -2.75 35.81
N PRO A 179 -8.61 -1.59 35.43
CA PRO A 179 -9.43 -0.75 36.32
C PRO A 179 -10.88 -1.24 36.49
N GLY A 180 -11.25 -2.39 35.91
CA GLY A 180 -12.58 -3.02 36.05
C GLY A 180 -13.72 -2.31 35.32
N ARG A 181 -13.44 -1.21 34.60
CA ARG A 181 -14.41 -0.48 33.79
C ARG A 181 -13.76 0.01 32.49
N VAL A 182 -14.57 0.12 31.45
CA VAL A 182 -14.16 0.71 30.17
C VAL A 182 -14.08 2.23 30.33
N THR A 183 -12.94 2.82 29.96
CA THR A 183 -12.67 4.27 30.02
C THR A 183 -12.41 4.90 28.65
N SER A 184 -12.14 4.10 27.62
CA SER A 184 -11.75 4.62 26.30
C SER A 184 -12.84 5.49 25.68
N ALA A 185 -12.42 6.59 25.04
CA ALA A 185 -13.28 7.48 24.27
C ALA A 185 -13.36 7.09 22.78
N PHE A 186 -12.47 6.22 22.31
CA PHE A 186 -12.38 5.79 20.91
C PHE A 186 -12.53 4.26 20.81
N ASP A 187 -12.74 3.76 19.59
CA ASP A 187 -12.89 2.33 19.33
C ASP A 187 -12.10 1.92 18.08
N LEU A 188 -12.23 0.65 17.68
CA LEU A 188 -11.70 0.14 16.43
C LEU A 188 -12.11 1.03 15.25
N ARG A 189 -11.13 1.39 14.42
CA ARG A 189 -11.36 2.12 13.19
C ARG A 189 -12.00 1.19 12.16
N PRO A 190 -12.96 1.68 11.36
CA PRO A 190 -13.50 0.89 10.27
C PRO A 190 -12.37 0.55 9.27
N PRO A 191 -12.41 -0.64 8.63
CA PRO A 191 -11.36 -1.06 7.69
C PRO A 191 -11.18 -0.11 6.50
N VAL A 192 -12.25 0.59 6.12
CA VAL A 192 -12.30 1.61 5.08
C VAL A 192 -13.18 2.77 5.57
N PRO A 193 -12.95 4.01 5.10
CA PRO A 193 -13.75 5.16 5.49
C PRO A 193 -15.16 5.13 4.88
N PRO A 194 -16.15 5.83 5.47
CA PRO A 194 -17.55 5.79 5.03
C PRO A 194 -17.76 6.36 3.61
N GLU A 195 -16.86 7.22 3.14
CA GLU A 195 -16.87 7.80 1.79
C GLU A 195 -16.49 6.79 0.70
N ALA A 196 -15.93 5.64 1.07
CA ALA A 196 -15.54 4.61 0.11
C ALA A 196 -16.75 4.10 -0.70
N PRO A 197 -16.56 3.68 -1.97
CA PRO A 197 -17.64 3.14 -2.80
C PRO A 197 -18.38 1.97 -2.15
N GLU A 198 -19.63 1.74 -2.54
CA GLU A 198 -20.47 0.70 -1.92
C GLU A 198 -19.83 -0.69 -1.96
N PHE A 199 -19.27 -1.10 -3.10
CA PHE A 199 -18.56 -2.37 -3.24
C PHE A 199 -17.38 -2.46 -2.26
N VAL A 200 -16.63 -1.37 -2.09
CA VAL A 200 -15.49 -1.31 -1.16
C VAL A 200 -15.96 -1.48 0.28
N ARG A 201 -17.03 -0.78 0.68
CA ARG A 201 -17.57 -0.88 2.04
C ARG A 201 -18.20 -2.24 2.36
N ARG A 202 -18.88 -2.86 1.39
CA ARG A 202 -19.63 -4.11 1.62
C ARG A 202 -18.80 -5.36 1.44
N VAL A 203 -17.85 -5.35 0.51
CA VAL A 203 -17.07 -6.54 0.11
C VAL A 203 -15.64 -6.41 0.59
N THR A 204 -14.88 -5.43 0.07
CA THR A 204 -13.44 -5.36 0.34
C THR A 204 -13.16 -5.07 1.82
N ALA A 205 -13.96 -4.25 2.49
CA ALA A 205 -13.79 -3.93 3.91
C ALA A 205 -13.90 -5.17 4.80
N ARG A 206 -14.81 -6.10 4.49
CA ARG A 206 -14.96 -7.38 5.21
C ARG A 206 -13.72 -8.26 5.01
N ILE A 207 -13.21 -8.34 3.79
CA ILE A 207 -11.97 -9.08 3.51
C ILE A 207 -10.77 -8.45 4.25
N ILE A 208 -10.65 -7.11 4.24
CA ILE A 208 -9.60 -6.39 4.99
C ILE A 208 -9.70 -6.66 6.50
N ALA A 209 -10.92 -6.78 7.05
CA ALA A 209 -11.17 -7.12 8.44
C ALA A 209 -10.88 -8.59 8.80
N GLY A 210 -10.59 -9.45 7.81
CA GLY A 210 -10.46 -10.90 8.02
C GLY A 210 -11.79 -11.64 8.12
N GLU A 211 -12.88 -11.00 7.68
CA GLU A 211 -14.27 -11.50 7.69
C GLU A 211 -14.72 -11.87 6.26
N GLY A 212 -13.76 -12.23 5.39
CA GLY A 212 -14.02 -12.57 3.99
C GLY A 212 -14.81 -13.86 3.82
N ASP A 213 -14.59 -14.85 4.68
CA ASP A 213 -15.30 -16.14 4.67
C ASP A 213 -16.81 -16.01 4.97
N ASP A 214 -17.24 -14.90 5.59
CA ASP A 214 -18.65 -14.62 5.88
C ASP A 214 -19.42 -14.08 4.66
N LEU A 215 -18.72 -13.69 3.58
CA LEU A 215 -19.35 -13.11 2.41
C LEU A 215 -20.05 -14.20 1.57
N PRO A 216 -21.33 -14.01 1.19
CA PRO A 216 -22.01 -14.96 0.32
C PRO A 216 -21.44 -14.92 -1.10
N VAL A 217 -21.62 -15.99 -1.87
CA VAL A 217 -21.20 -16.06 -3.29
C VAL A 217 -21.77 -14.89 -4.11
N SER A 218 -22.98 -14.43 -3.80
CA SER A 218 -23.63 -13.29 -4.47
C SER A 218 -22.95 -11.94 -4.25
N ALA A 219 -21.97 -11.84 -3.34
CA ALA A 219 -21.18 -10.63 -3.13
C ALA A 219 -20.12 -10.41 -4.22
N PHE A 220 -19.80 -11.44 -5.01
CA PHE A 220 -18.69 -11.42 -5.95
C PHE A 220 -19.17 -11.32 -7.42
N PRO A 221 -18.47 -10.55 -8.27
CA PRO A 221 -18.71 -10.55 -9.71
C PRO A 221 -18.47 -11.94 -10.32
N PRO A 222 -19.32 -12.41 -11.24
CA PRO A 222 -19.23 -13.77 -11.79
C PRO A 222 -17.99 -13.99 -12.67
N ASP A 223 -17.40 -12.92 -13.18
CA ASP A 223 -16.20 -12.91 -14.03
C ASP A 223 -14.91 -12.58 -13.25
N GLY A 224 -15.01 -12.31 -11.95
CA GLY A 224 -13.89 -11.90 -11.12
C GLY A 224 -13.38 -10.47 -11.36
N THR A 225 -14.11 -9.62 -12.09
CA THR A 225 -13.67 -8.23 -12.35
C THR A 225 -13.87 -7.35 -11.12
N TYR A 226 -12.77 -6.83 -10.54
CA TYR A 226 -12.81 -5.91 -9.40
C TYR A 226 -12.68 -4.44 -9.82
N PRO A 227 -13.25 -3.49 -9.05
CA PRO A 227 -13.08 -2.08 -9.31
C PRO A 227 -11.62 -1.63 -9.12
N SER A 228 -11.20 -0.69 -9.96
CA SER A 228 -9.93 0.02 -9.86
C SER A 228 -9.93 1.04 -8.72
N GLY A 229 -8.74 1.44 -8.28
CA GLY A 229 -8.51 2.57 -7.37
C GLY A 229 -9.02 2.30 -5.96
N THR A 230 -9.00 1.05 -5.52
CA THR A 230 -9.53 0.67 -4.20
C THR A 230 -8.48 0.74 -3.08
N ALA A 231 -7.19 0.69 -3.40
CA ALA A 231 -6.10 0.79 -2.42
C ALA A 231 -6.11 2.12 -1.63
N ARG A 232 -6.57 3.22 -2.24
CA ARG A 232 -6.67 4.54 -1.58
C ARG A 232 -7.56 4.57 -0.34
N TRP A 233 -8.45 3.59 -0.19
CA TRP A 233 -9.40 3.49 0.93
C TRP A 233 -8.85 2.67 2.10
N GLU A 234 -7.72 1.98 1.93
CA GLU A 234 -7.20 1.05 2.95
C GLU A 234 -6.54 1.77 4.14
N LYS A 235 -5.86 2.91 3.89
CA LYS A 235 -5.22 3.77 4.90
C LYS A 235 -4.48 2.97 5.98
N ARG A 236 -3.54 2.13 5.52
CA ARG A 236 -2.94 1.01 6.27
C ARG A 236 -2.28 1.44 7.58
N ASN A 237 -1.73 2.65 7.59
CA ASN A 237 -1.08 3.30 8.72
C ASN A 237 0.01 2.43 9.37
N ILE A 238 0.99 1.99 8.59
CA ILE A 238 2.02 1.02 9.02
C ILE A 238 3.38 1.65 9.32
N ALA A 239 3.65 2.88 8.88
CA ALA A 239 4.96 3.49 9.04
C ALA A 239 5.15 4.07 10.45
N PRO A 240 6.22 3.73 11.18
CA PRO A 240 6.53 4.38 12.46
C PRO A 240 7.00 5.83 12.27
N GLU A 241 7.65 6.12 11.13
CA GLU A 241 8.15 7.43 10.76
C GLU A 241 7.73 7.79 9.33
N ILE A 242 7.49 9.07 9.08
CA ILE A 242 7.14 9.60 7.76
C ILE A 242 8.04 10.78 7.38
N PRO A 243 8.23 11.04 6.08
CA PRO A 243 9.00 12.19 5.65
C PRO A 243 8.26 13.52 5.93
N VAL A 244 8.98 14.52 6.43
CA VAL A 244 8.50 15.89 6.65
C VAL A 244 9.27 16.83 5.74
N TRP A 245 8.53 17.67 5.02
CA TRP A 245 9.07 18.64 4.07
C TRP A 245 9.55 19.91 4.76
N ASP A 246 10.72 20.40 4.34
CA ASP A 246 11.30 21.71 4.65
C ASP A 246 11.27 22.56 3.38
N GLU A 247 10.38 23.55 3.36
CA GLU A 247 10.14 24.44 2.22
C GLU A 247 11.30 25.36 1.87
N ASP A 248 12.09 25.77 2.85
CA ASP A 248 13.19 26.74 2.68
C ASP A 248 14.36 26.11 1.94
N LEU A 249 14.71 24.87 2.30
CA LEU A 249 15.79 24.11 1.66
C LEU A 249 15.38 23.53 0.31
N CYS A 250 14.09 23.31 0.07
CA CYS A 250 13.63 22.56 -1.09
C CYS A 250 13.91 23.29 -2.41
N ILE A 251 14.59 22.60 -3.33
CA ILE A 251 14.86 23.08 -4.69
C ILE A 251 13.80 22.66 -5.73
N GLN A 252 12.71 22.02 -5.29
CA GLN A 252 11.57 21.63 -6.14
C GLN A 252 11.93 20.75 -7.35
N CYS A 253 12.87 19.82 -7.15
CA CYS A 253 13.38 18.96 -8.24
C CYS A 253 12.56 17.68 -8.50
N GLY A 254 11.61 17.35 -7.63
CA GLY A 254 10.71 16.20 -7.79
C GLY A 254 11.31 14.80 -7.65
N LYS A 255 12.61 14.68 -7.35
CA LYS A 255 13.27 13.36 -7.20
C LYS A 255 12.61 12.49 -6.13
N CYS A 256 12.19 13.09 -5.01
CA CYS A 256 11.49 12.40 -3.93
C CYS A 256 10.15 11.80 -4.36
N VAL A 257 9.41 12.49 -5.24
CA VAL A 257 8.15 12.01 -5.84
C VAL A 257 8.41 10.92 -6.88
N LEU A 258 9.47 11.08 -7.68
CA LEU A 258 9.83 10.10 -8.70
C LEU A 258 10.15 8.73 -8.09
N VAL A 259 11.01 8.70 -7.05
CA VAL A 259 11.50 7.43 -6.46
C VAL A 259 10.51 6.78 -5.51
N CYS A 260 9.41 7.45 -5.15
CA CYS A 260 8.47 6.91 -4.19
C CYS A 260 7.77 5.66 -4.76
N PRO A 261 7.93 4.47 -4.13
CA PRO A 261 7.34 3.23 -4.64
C PRO A 261 5.82 3.13 -4.44
N HIS A 262 5.24 3.97 -3.59
CA HIS A 262 3.82 3.87 -3.21
C HIS A 262 2.99 5.11 -3.58
N SER A 263 3.57 6.08 -4.28
CA SER A 263 2.90 7.36 -4.62
C SER A 263 2.39 8.13 -3.40
N VAL A 264 3.07 7.98 -2.25
CA VAL A 264 2.69 8.59 -0.96
C VAL A 264 3.25 9.99 -0.77
N ILE A 265 4.14 10.44 -1.65
CA ILE A 265 4.63 11.81 -1.69
C ILE A 265 4.38 12.37 -3.08
N ARG A 266 3.67 13.49 -3.16
CA ARG A 266 3.25 14.11 -4.41
C ARG A 266 3.48 15.61 -4.36
N ALA A 267 3.57 16.23 -5.53
CA ALA A 267 3.69 17.67 -5.63
C ALA A 267 2.67 18.26 -6.59
N LYS A 268 2.27 19.49 -6.30
CA LYS A 268 1.41 20.31 -7.15
C LYS A 268 1.95 21.73 -7.21
N VAL A 269 1.69 22.38 -8.35
CA VAL A 269 1.79 23.83 -8.49
C VAL A 269 0.42 24.39 -8.83
N TYR A 270 0.05 25.50 -8.20
CA TYR A 270 -1.31 26.03 -8.29
C TYR A 270 -1.39 27.51 -7.94
N ASP A 271 -2.52 28.14 -8.28
CA ASP A 271 -2.79 29.55 -7.99
C ASP A 271 -2.83 29.83 -6.48
N PRO A 272 -2.14 30.87 -5.97
CA PRO A 272 -2.13 31.20 -4.55
C PRO A 272 -3.52 31.47 -3.95
N ALA A 273 -4.51 31.88 -4.73
CA ALA A 273 -5.88 32.13 -4.25
C ALA A 273 -6.52 30.87 -3.66
N LEU A 274 -6.11 29.67 -4.11
CA LEU A 274 -6.61 28.41 -3.59
C LEU A 274 -6.17 28.13 -2.15
N LEU A 275 -5.17 28.84 -1.62
CA LEU A 275 -4.74 28.70 -0.23
C LEU A 275 -5.71 29.31 0.79
N ALA A 276 -6.75 30.04 0.36
CA ALA A 276 -7.71 30.64 1.27
C ALA A 276 -8.42 29.60 2.18
N GLU A 277 -8.60 28.37 1.70
CA GLU A 277 -9.21 27.26 2.45
C GLU A 277 -8.18 26.25 2.99
N ALA A 278 -6.89 26.58 2.95
CA ALA A 278 -5.85 25.66 3.38
C ALA A 278 -5.89 25.45 4.90
N PRO A 279 -5.70 24.21 5.40
CA PRO A 279 -5.47 23.97 6.82
C PRO A 279 -4.32 24.83 7.37
N PRO A 280 -4.34 25.25 8.65
CA PRO A 280 -3.28 26.08 9.23
C PRO A 280 -1.87 25.48 9.15
N THR A 281 -1.79 24.14 9.12
CA THR A 281 -0.54 23.37 9.03
C THR A 281 -0.13 23.06 7.58
N PHE A 282 -0.86 23.54 6.58
CA PHE A 282 -0.60 23.21 5.19
C PHE A 282 0.58 24.02 4.65
N LYS A 283 1.68 23.33 4.42
CA LYS A 283 2.92 23.93 3.92
C LYS A 283 2.82 24.27 2.44
N SER A 284 3.43 25.38 2.05
CA SER A 284 3.61 25.75 0.65
C SER A 284 4.82 26.66 0.47
N ALA A 285 5.38 26.71 -0.72
CA ALA A 285 6.50 27.58 -1.11
C ALA A 285 6.19 28.31 -2.42
N PRO A 286 6.84 29.44 -2.75
CA PRO A 286 6.76 30.01 -4.10
C PRO A 286 7.28 29.01 -5.13
N ALA A 287 6.57 28.81 -6.24
CA ALA A 287 7.06 27.99 -7.33
C ALA A 287 8.31 28.64 -7.96
N ARG A 288 9.40 27.87 -8.08
CA ARG A 288 10.70 28.35 -8.59
C ARG A 288 10.87 28.15 -10.10
N TRP A 289 9.79 27.84 -10.79
CA TRP A 289 9.78 27.45 -12.19
C TRP A 289 9.33 28.64 -13.04
N VAL A 290 9.95 28.82 -14.20
CA VAL A 290 9.73 30.01 -15.05
C VAL A 290 8.28 30.04 -15.54
N GLU A 291 7.74 28.89 -15.89
CA GLU A 291 6.40 28.67 -16.45
C GLU A 291 5.28 28.90 -15.41
N PHE A 292 5.61 28.82 -14.12
CA PHE A 292 4.67 28.92 -13.00
C PHE A 292 5.00 30.12 -12.09
N LYS A 293 5.54 31.19 -12.66
CA LYS A 293 5.87 32.41 -11.91
C LYS A 293 4.63 32.95 -11.19
N GLY A 294 4.74 33.21 -9.89
CA GLY A 294 3.65 33.70 -9.04
C GLY A 294 2.76 32.59 -8.46
N TRP A 295 2.95 31.33 -8.85
CA TRP A 295 2.21 30.19 -8.30
C TRP A 295 2.86 29.69 -7.01
N ARG A 296 2.11 28.84 -6.29
CA ARG A 296 2.60 28.12 -5.11
C ARG A 296 2.92 26.68 -5.47
N TYR A 297 3.93 26.13 -4.82
CA TYR A 297 4.35 24.74 -4.88
C TYR A 297 4.14 24.09 -3.52
N THR A 298 3.62 22.87 -3.51
CA THR A 298 3.54 22.05 -2.30
C THR A 298 4.04 20.65 -2.58
N LEU A 299 4.83 20.11 -1.66
CA LEU A 299 5.19 18.70 -1.58
C LEU A 299 4.46 18.10 -0.38
N GLN A 300 3.47 17.24 -0.62
CA GLN A 300 2.60 16.69 0.41
C GLN A 300 2.79 15.18 0.55
N VAL A 301 2.71 14.69 1.78
CA VAL A 301 2.83 13.27 2.13
C VAL A 301 1.48 12.73 2.56
N ALA A 302 1.14 11.52 2.13
CA ALA A 302 0.00 10.73 2.59
C ALA A 302 0.44 9.93 3.83
N PRO A 303 0.14 10.41 5.06
CA PRO A 303 0.72 9.83 6.27
C PRO A 303 0.32 8.37 6.49
N GLU A 304 -0.94 8.04 6.21
CA GLU A 304 -1.51 6.72 6.48
C GLU A 304 -1.16 5.67 5.40
N ASP A 305 -0.64 6.09 4.26
CA ASP A 305 -0.26 5.18 3.18
C ASP A 305 1.26 5.00 3.07
N CYS A 306 2.04 5.87 3.72
CA CYS A 306 3.49 5.77 3.75
C CYS A 306 3.95 4.47 4.40
N THR A 307 5.02 3.88 3.85
CA THR A 307 5.65 2.66 4.39
C THR A 307 6.97 2.92 5.10
N GLY A 308 7.39 4.19 5.25
CA GLY A 308 8.61 4.56 5.97
C GLY A 308 9.93 4.11 5.33
N CYS A 309 9.99 3.88 4.02
CA CYS A 309 11.19 3.34 3.36
C CYS A 309 12.38 4.31 3.22
N ALA A 310 12.19 5.59 3.56
CA ALA A 310 13.21 6.66 3.51
C ALA A 310 13.86 6.97 2.13
N LEU A 311 13.51 6.29 1.03
CA LEU A 311 14.08 6.55 -0.29
C LEU A 311 13.97 8.01 -0.75
N CYS A 312 12.85 8.67 -0.42
CA CYS A 312 12.62 10.09 -0.72
C CYS A 312 13.62 11.03 0.00
N VAL A 313 14.02 10.67 1.22
CA VAL A 313 15.03 11.38 2.02
C VAL A 313 16.42 11.07 1.48
N GLU A 314 16.70 9.81 1.14
CA GLU A 314 18.01 9.41 0.61
C GLU A 314 18.34 10.11 -0.70
N VAL A 315 17.40 10.14 -1.65
CA VAL A 315 17.60 10.77 -2.96
C VAL A 315 17.64 12.31 -2.91
N CYS A 316 17.22 12.93 -1.81
CA CYS A 316 17.11 14.39 -1.71
C CYS A 316 18.50 15.04 -1.82
N PRO A 317 18.75 15.84 -2.88
CA PRO A 317 20.06 16.46 -3.09
C PRO A 317 20.23 17.75 -2.28
N ALA A 318 19.14 18.37 -1.84
CA ALA A 318 19.15 19.62 -1.09
C ALA A 318 19.43 19.36 0.39
N LYS A 319 20.43 20.07 0.92
CA LYS A 319 20.92 19.95 2.30
C LYS A 319 21.12 21.35 2.88
N SER A 320 20.96 21.48 4.20
CA SER A 320 21.32 22.69 4.91
C SER A 320 22.81 22.96 4.80
N LYS A 321 23.18 24.24 4.67
CA LYS A 321 24.59 24.69 4.67
C LYS A 321 25.21 24.61 6.06
N SER A 322 24.40 24.78 7.12
CA SER A 322 24.86 24.74 8.51
C SER A 322 24.84 23.33 9.10
N GLU A 323 23.91 22.49 8.67
CA GLU A 323 23.75 21.11 9.17
C GLU A 323 23.63 20.11 8.02
N PRO A 324 24.74 19.51 7.54
CA PRO A 324 24.73 18.65 6.35
C PRO A 324 23.84 17.40 6.43
N ARG A 325 23.43 16.98 7.64
CA ARG A 325 22.48 15.88 7.86
C ARG A 325 21.03 16.30 7.67
N HIS A 326 20.72 17.58 7.83
CA HIS A 326 19.39 18.13 7.62
C HIS A 326 19.16 18.38 6.12
N LYS A 327 18.24 17.61 5.52
CA LYS A 327 17.87 17.72 4.11
C LYS A 327 16.58 18.52 3.94
N ALA A 328 16.17 18.80 2.71
CA ALA A 328 14.86 19.41 2.45
C ALA A 328 13.65 18.49 2.76
N ILE A 329 13.92 17.23 3.09
CA ILE A 329 12.91 16.27 3.56
C ILE A 329 13.59 15.26 4.49
N ASN A 330 13.02 14.99 5.66
CA ASN A 330 13.63 14.15 6.70
C ASN A 330 12.58 13.26 7.36
N MET A 331 12.99 12.10 7.90
CA MET A 331 12.07 11.20 8.62
C MET A 331 11.78 11.72 10.03
N HIS A 332 10.51 11.69 10.44
CA HIS A 332 10.07 12.02 11.80
C HIS A 332 9.02 11.02 12.30
N PRO A 333 8.88 10.84 13.63
CA PRO A 333 7.80 10.02 14.21
C PRO A 333 6.43 10.41 13.66
N GLN A 334 5.67 9.42 13.19
CA GLN A 334 4.40 9.68 12.51
C GLN A 334 3.26 10.07 13.46
N ALA A 335 3.18 9.44 14.63
CA ALA A 335 2.05 9.59 15.55
C ALA A 335 1.64 11.06 15.84
N PRO A 336 2.56 12.00 16.18
CA PRO A 336 2.18 13.39 16.42
C PRO A 336 1.78 14.16 15.16
N LEU A 337 2.09 13.65 13.97
CA LEU A 337 1.85 14.30 12.68
C LEU A 337 0.62 13.76 11.94
N ARG A 338 0.17 12.54 12.27
CA ARG A 338 -0.83 11.79 11.49
C ARG A 338 -2.08 12.60 11.19
N GLU A 339 -2.71 13.18 12.22
CA GLU A 339 -4.01 13.85 12.06
C GLU A 339 -3.89 15.16 11.26
N THR A 340 -2.87 15.97 11.54
CA THR A 340 -2.64 17.21 10.80
C THR A 340 -2.27 16.94 9.35
N GLU A 341 -1.39 15.96 9.10
CA GLU A 341 -0.99 15.60 7.74
C GLU A 341 -2.10 14.89 6.97
N ARG A 342 -3.03 14.20 7.64
CA ARG A 342 -4.24 13.65 7.00
C ARG A 342 -5.13 14.78 6.48
N ALA A 343 -5.36 15.82 7.28
CA ALA A 343 -6.12 17.00 6.84
C ALA A 343 -5.41 17.75 5.70
N ASN A 344 -4.08 17.89 5.77
CA ASN A 344 -3.27 18.48 4.71
C ASN A 344 -3.34 17.66 3.41
N TRP A 345 -3.28 16.32 3.51
CA TRP A 345 -3.41 15.40 2.38
C TRP A 345 -4.77 15.52 1.68
N GLU A 346 -5.87 15.56 2.45
CA GLU A 346 -7.21 15.73 1.90
C GLU A 346 -7.39 17.09 1.20
N PHE A 347 -6.82 18.17 1.75
CA PHE A 347 -6.79 19.46 1.07
C PHE A 347 -5.95 19.40 -0.22
N PHE A 348 -4.77 18.78 -0.19
CA PHE A 348 -3.91 18.61 -1.35
C PHE A 348 -4.59 17.85 -2.51
N LEU A 349 -5.38 16.82 -2.20
CA LEU A 349 -6.12 16.08 -3.21
C LEU A 349 -7.18 16.94 -3.92
N ARG A 350 -7.78 17.93 -3.23
CA ARG A 350 -8.76 18.87 -3.82
C ARG A 350 -8.13 19.87 -4.78
N LEU A 351 -6.88 20.27 -4.57
CA LEU A 351 -6.17 21.19 -5.46
C LEU A 351 -6.14 20.66 -6.91
N PRO A 352 -6.24 21.50 -7.95
CA PRO A 352 -6.21 21.05 -9.34
C PRO A 352 -4.87 20.41 -9.70
N ASP A 353 -4.94 19.37 -10.52
CA ASP A 353 -3.75 18.81 -11.16
C ASP A 353 -3.31 19.74 -12.31
N VAL A 354 -2.02 19.75 -12.59
CA VAL A 354 -1.47 20.60 -13.65
C VAL A 354 -1.90 20.04 -15.01
N ASP A 355 -2.37 20.93 -15.88
CA ASP A 355 -2.70 20.58 -17.25
C ASP A 355 -1.48 19.93 -17.94
N ARG A 356 -1.62 18.66 -18.31
CA ARG A 356 -0.57 17.83 -18.90
C ARG A 356 0.03 18.46 -20.15
N ARG A 357 -0.74 19.27 -20.89
CA ARG A 357 -0.31 19.97 -22.10
C ARG A 357 0.70 21.08 -21.84
N LYS A 358 0.81 21.55 -20.59
CA LYS A 358 1.77 22.58 -20.15
C LYS A 358 3.08 21.98 -19.64
N LEU A 359 3.22 20.66 -19.66
CA LEU A 359 4.36 19.95 -19.08
C LEU A 359 5.25 19.33 -20.16
N HIS A 360 6.56 19.38 -19.94
CA HIS A 360 7.56 18.72 -20.77
C HIS A 360 7.85 17.32 -20.24
N LEU A 361 7.22 16.32 -20.85
CA LEU A 361 7.27 14.92 -20.39
C LEU A 361 8.67 14.27 -20.42
N GLY A 362 9.65 14.91 -21.06
CA GLY A 362 11.06 14.50 -21.04
C GLY A 362 11.85 14.99 -19.81
N GLN A 363 11.26 15.83 -18.95
CA GLN A 363 11.92 16.40 -17.79
C GLN A 363 11.42 15.78 -16.49
N VAL A 364 12.34 15.31 -15.64
CA VAL A 364 12.02 14.74 -14.32
C VAL A 364 11.19 15.69 -13.46
N LYS A 365 11.54 16.98 -13.48
CA LYS A 365 10.83 17.99 -12.67
C LYS A 365 9.37 18.09 -13.10
N ASP A 366 9.04 18.01 -14.38
CA ASP A 366 7.67 18.18 -14.87
C ASP A 366 6.83 16.93 -14.66
N VAL A 367 7.41 15.75 -14.91
CA VAL A 367 6.71 14.46 -14.79
C VAL A 367 6.21 14.19 -13.37
N GLN A 368 6.88 14.70 -12.34
CA GLN A 368 6.41 14.56 -10.95
C GLN A 368 5.12 15.34 -10.62
N LEU A 369 4.72 16.31 -11.46
CA LEU A 369 3.46 17.04 -11.31
C LEU A 369 2.27 16.32 -11.94
N LEU A 370 2.53 15.24 -12.70
CA LEU A 370 1.48 14.39 -13.25
C LEU A 370 0.87 13.54 -12.14
N GLU A 371 -0.44 13.42 -12.17
CA GLU A 371 -1.18 12.51 -11.30
C GLU A 371 -0.70 11.06 -11.52
N PRO A 372 -0.22 10.37 -10.46
CA PRO A 372 0.10 8.94 -10.55
C PRO A 372 -1.19 8.12 -10.56
N LEU A 373 -1.33 7.21 -11.53
CA LEU A 373 -2.47 6.30 -11.63
C LEU A 373 -2.13 4.87 -11.16
N PHE A 374 -1.07 4.76 -10.37
CA PHE A 374 -0.69 3.59 -9.60
C PHE A 374 -0.25 4.06 -8.21
N GLU A 375 -1.02 3.74 -7.18
CA GLU A 375 -0.86 4.28 -5.83
C GLU A 375 -1.12 3.23 -4.75
N PHE A 376 -0.38 3.35 -3.64
CA PHE A 376 -0.64 2.62 -2.39
C PHE A 376 -0.64 1.08 -2.51
N SER A 377 0.17 0.54 -3.43
CA SER A 377 0.24 -0.90 -3.69
C SER A 377 0.70 -1.73 -2.48
N GLY A 378 0.39 -3.02 -2.51
CA GLY A 378 0.83 -3.99 -1.50
C GLY A 378 2.32 -4.35 -1.53
N ALA A 379 3.13 -3.63 -2.31
CA ALA A 379 4.56 -3.90 -2.51
C ALA A 379 5.39 -3.72 -1.23
N CYS A 380 6.63 -4.21 -1.25
CA CYS A 380 7.59 -4.02 -0.17
C CYS A 380 7.89 -2.54 0.06
N ALA A 381 8.27 -2.17 1.29
CA ALA A 381 8.83 -0.86 1.59
C ALA A 381 10.14 -0.70 0.81
N GLY A 382 10.22 0.30 -0.07
CA GLY A 382 11.39 0.48 -0.93
C GLY A 382 11.47 -0.46 -2.13
N CYS A 383 10.34 -1.00 -2.60
CA CYS A 383 10.29 -1.87 -3.79
C CYS A 383 10.90 -1.17 -5.03
N GLY A 384 11.83 -1.85 -5.71
CA GLY A 384 12.51 -1.33 -6.89
C GLY A 384 11.65 -1.31 -8.17
N GLU A 385 10.57 -2.07 -8.23
CA GLU A 385 9.74 -2.20 -9.44
C GLU A 385 8.71 -1.07 -9.59
N THR A 386 7.98 -0.79 -8.52
CA THR A 386 6.81 0.11 -8.52
C THR A 386 7.06 1.56 -8.96
N PRO A 387 8.23 2.20 -8.75
CA PRO A 387 8.48 3.53 -9.31
C PRO A 387 8.40 3.58 -10.84
N TYR A 388 8.79 2.49 -11.52
CA TYR A 388 8.70 2.38 -12.98
C TYR A 388 7.24 2.28 -13.45
N ILE A 389 6.42 1.45 -12.79
CA ILE A 389 4.98 1.35 -13.10
C ILE A 389 4.28 2.68 -12.80
N LYS A 390 4.58 3.32 -11.66
CA LYS A 390 4.06 4.66 -11.35
C LYS A 390 4.37 5.65 -12.47
N LEU A 391 5.63 5.72 -12.89
CA LEU A 391 6.06 6.60 -13.99
C LEU A 391 5.34 6.27 -15.30
N LEU A 392 5.20 5.00 -15.64
CA LEU A 392 4.44 4.53 -16.79
C LEU A 392 2.99 5.06 -16.76
N THR A 393 2.32 4.92 -15.62
CA THR A 393 0.94 5.39 -15.46
C THR A 393 0.82 6.92 -15.48
N GLN A 394 1.82 7.65 -14.99
CA GLN A 394 1.87 9.12 -15.12
C GLN A 394 1.94 9.53 -16.59
N LEU A 395 2.74 8.85 -17.41
CA LEU A 395 2.94 9.21 -18.81
C LEU A 395 1.77 8.79 -19.72
N PHE A 396 1.19 7.60 -19.51
CA PHE A 396 0.23 7.01 -20.47
C PHE A 396 -1.06 6.51 -19.84
N GLY A 397 -1.24 6.64 -18.52
CA GLY A 397 -2.25 5.90 -17.76
C GLY A 397 -3.69 6.14 -18.20
N ASP A 398 -4.01 7.32 -18.74
CA ASP A 398 -5.37 7.64 -19.23
C ASP A 398 -5.76 6.94 -20.55
N ARG A 399 -4.85 6.14 -21.12
CA ARG A 399 -5.01 5.38 -22.36
C ARG A 399 -4.21 4.07 -22.35
N LEU A 400 -3.89 3.56 -21.17
CA LEU A 400 -3.03 2.40 -20.95
C LEU A 400 -3.84 1.11 -20.86
N LEU A 401 -3.40 0.08 -21.58
CA LEU A 401 -3.82 -1.31 -21.37
C LEU A 401 -2.59 -2.10 -20.92
N ILE A 402 -2.73 -2.83 -19.82
CA ILE A 402 -1.66 -3.61 -19.21
C ILE A 402 -2.02 -5.09 -19.27
N ALA A 403 -1.20 -5.86 -19.98
CA ALA A 403 -1.06 -7.30 -19.81
C ALA A 403 0.07 -7.52 -18.78
N ASN A 404 -0.25 -8.12 -17.64
CA ASN A 404 0.71 -8.33 -16.56
C ASN A 404 0.98 -9.82 -16.34
N ALA A 405 2.24 -10.24 -16.41
CA ALA A 405 2.64 -11.61 -16.11
C ALA A 405 2.46 -11.88 -14.62
N THR A 406 2.24 -13.16 -14.28
CA THR A 406 2.24 -13.58 -12.88
C THR A 406 3.63 -13.39 -12.25
N GLY A 407 3.67 -12.96 -11.00
CA GLY A 407 4.89 -12.58 -10.27
C GLY A 407 4.67 -11.37 -9.38
N CYS A 408 5.74 -10.79 -8.82
CA CYS A 408 5.71 -9.59 -7.97
C CYS A 408 4.70 -8.53 -8.45
N SER A 409 4.78 -8.16 -9.73
CA SER A 409 3.95 -7.12 -10.35
C SER A 409 2.47 -7.44 -10.38
N SER A 410 2.08 -8.69 -10.57
CA SER A 410 0.69 -9.12 -10.40
C SER A 410 0.24 -9.14 -8.93
N ILE A 411 1.14 -9.50 -8.00
CA ILE A 411 0.81 -9.59 -6.58
C ILE A 411 0.56 -8.20 -6.00
N TYR A 412 1.49 -7.26 -6.14
CA TYR A 412 1.23 -5.91 -5.63
C TYR A 412 0.27 -5.11 -6.53
N GLY A 413 0.07 -5.54 -7.79
CA GLY A 413 -0.78 -4.87 -8.79
C GLY A 413 -2.24 -5.31 -8.81
N GLY A 414 -2.55 -6.50 -8.29
CA GLY A 414 -3.88 -7.10 -8.36
C GLY A 414 -4.22 -8.11 -7.26
N ASN A 415 -3.44 -8.22 -6.18
CA ASN A 415 -3.83 -9.07 -5.04
C ASN A 415 -4.98 -8.44 -4.24
N LEU A 416 -6.15 -9.04 -4.40
CA LEU A 416 -7.38 -8.67 -3.68
C LEU A 416 -7.15 -8.64 -2.16
N PRO A 417 -7.85 -7.76 -1.42
CA PRO A 417 -9.11 -7.10 -1.81
C PRO A 417 -8.95 -5.68 -2.39
N THR A 418 -7.73 -5.15 -2.54
CA THR A 418 -7.48 -3.79 -3.03
C THR A 418 -6.61 -3.77 -4.28
N THR A 419 -6.84 -2.79 -5.15
CA THR A 419 -6.12 -2.59 -6.41
C THR A 419 -5.49 -1.19 -6.43
N PRO A 420 -4.19 -1.07 -6.78
CA PRO A 420 -3.47 0.21 -6.80
C PRO A 420 -3.64 1.02 -8.09
N TYR A 421 -4.03 0.39 -9.19
CA TYR A 421 -4.31 1.09 -10.44
C TYR A 421 -5.58 1.91 -10.27
N THR A 422 -5.52 3.22 -10.52
CA THR A 422 -6.64 4.15 -10.28
C THR A 422 -6.98 4.93 -11.55
N VAL A 423 -7.97 5.81 -11.46
CA VAL A 423 -8.43 6.68 -12.55
C VAL A 423 -8.16 8.14 -12.23
N ASN A 424 -7.94 8.92 -13.28
CA ASN A 424 -7.85 10.37 -13.19
C ASN A 424 -9.24 11.00 -12.95
N ARG A 425 -9.30 12.32 -12.86
CA ARG A 425 -10.54 13.08 -12.66
C ARG A 425 -11.58 12.93 -13.77
N GLU A 426 -11.17 12.55 -14.98
CA GLU A 426 -12.10 12.23 -16.08
C GLU A 426 -12.59 10.78 -16.05
N GLY A 427 -12.23 9.99 -15.03
CA GLY A 427 -12.59 8.58 -14.91
C GLY A 427 -11.76 7.66 -15.80
N ARG A 428 -10.61 8.11 -16.31
CA ARG A 428 -9.74 7.34 -17.21
C ARG A 428 -8.52 6.83 -16.45
N GLY A 429 -8.18 5.57 -16.65
CA GLY A 429 -7.00 4.98 -16.04
C GLY A 429 -6.59 3.68 -16.72
N PRO A 430 -5.53 3.04 -16.23
CA PRO A 430 -5.05 1.78 -16.79
C PRO A 430 -6.12 0.69 -16.72
N ALA A 431 -6.41 0.06 -17.85
CA ALA A 431 -7.10 -1.23 -17.86
C ALA A 431 -6.03 -2.31 -17.62
N TRP A 432 -6.15 -3.03 -16.51
CA TRP A 432 -5.14 -4.01 -16.08
C TRP A 432 -5.73 -5.41 -16.08
N SER A 433 -4.95 -6.38 -16.56
CA SER A 433 -5.31 -7.79 -16.49
C SER A 433 -4.07 -8.66 -16.35
N ASN A 434 -4.21 -9.75 -15.60
CA ASN A 434 -3.23 -10.83 -15.49
C ASN A 434 -3.87 -12.11 -16.04
N SER A 435 -3.27 -12.70 -17.07
CA SER A 435 -3.67 -14.00 -17.61
C SER A 435 -2.95 -15.09 -16.83
N LEU A 436 -1.82 -15.59 -17.34
CA LEU A 436 -1.00 -16.60 -16.68
C LEU A 436 0.45 -16.10 -16.49
N PHE A 437 1.34 -17.00 -16.09
CA PHE A 437 2.75 -16.68 -15.93
C PHE A 437 3.47 -16.72 -17.28
N GLU A 438 3.16 -17.73 -18.07
CA GLU A 438 3.82 -18.14 -19.31
C GLU A 438 3.35 -17.38 -20.55
N ASP A 439 2.11 -16.88 -20.58
CA ASP A 439 1.41 -16.42 -21.81
C ASP A 439 1.33 -14.89 -21.95
N ASN A 440 2.00 -14.14 -21.08
CA ASN A 440 1.73 -12.71 -20.94
C ASN A 440 2.06 -11.90 -22.20
N ALA A 441 3.06 -12.34 -22.98
CA ALA A 441 3.40 -11.66 -24.23
C ALA A 441 2.27 -11.79 -25.25
N GLU A 442 1.82 -13.04 -25.46
CA GLU A 442 0.74 -13.43 -26.36
C GLU A 442 -0.58 -12.81 -25.93
N PHE A 443 -0.83 -12.75 -24.63
CA PHE A 443 -1.99 -12.08 -24.06
C PHE A 443 -1.99 -10.59 -24.41
N GLY A 444 -0.86 -9.90 -24.23
CA GLY A 444 -0.68 -8.51 -24.64
C GLY A 444 -0.80 -8.30 -26.16
N LEU A 445 -0.29 -9.23 -26.97
CA LEU A 445 -0.49 -9.21 -28.42
C LEU A 445 -1.98 -9.33 -28.77
N GLY A 446 -2.73 -10.20 -28.11
CA GLY A 446 -4.18 -10.32 -28.26
C GLY A 446 -4.91 -9.00 -28.00
N LEU A 447 -4.54 -8.28 -26.94
CA LEU A 447 -5.08 -6.94 -26.66
C LEU A 447 -4.79 -5.95 -27.80
N ARG A 448 -3.57 -5.97 -28.35
CA ARG A 448 -3.17 -5.12 -29.48
C ARG A 448 -3.98 -5.44 -30.74
N LEU A 449 -4.10 -6.72 -31.10
CA LEU A 449 -4.86 -7.15 -32.28
C LEU A 449 -6.34 -6.78 -32.17
N ALA A 450 -6.94 -6.96 -30.99
CA ALA A 450 -8.32 -6.56 -30.73
C ALA A 450 -8.53 -5.05 -30.93
N LEU A 451 -7.61 -4.22 -30.40
CA LEU A 451 -7.66 -2.76 -30.57
C LEU A 451 -7.47 -2.33 -32.03
N ASP A 452 -6.57 -2.98 -32.77
CA ASP A 452 -6.36 -2.71 -34.20
C ASP A 452 -7.62 -3.01 -35.00
N GLN A 453 -8.26 -4.14 -34.73
CA GLN A 453 -9.51 -4.52 -35.39
C GLN A 453 -10.66 -3.56 -35.05
N GLN A 454 -10.80 -3.16 -33.77
CA GLN A 454 -11.80 -2.17 -33.36
C GLN A 454 -11.57 -0.82 -34.05
N ALA A 455 -10.32 -0.35 -34.12
CA ALA A 455 -9.99 0.90 -34.78
C ALA A 455 -10.23 0.83 -36.30
N ALA A 456 -9.85 -0.28 -36.96
CA ALA A 456 -10.11 -0.49 -38.37
C ALA A 456 -11.61 -0.50 -38.68
N TYR A 457 -12.40 -1.18 -37.84
CA TYR A 457 -13.85 -1.22 -37.97
C TYR A 457 -14.50 0.14 -37.74
N ALA A 458 -14.06 0.88 -36.71
CA ALA A 458 -14.52 2.25 -36.45
C ALA A 458 -14.24 3.17 -37.66
N ARG A 459 -13.03 3.09 -38.24
CA ARG A 459 -12.66 3.87 -39.44
C ARG A 459 -13.49 3.49 -40.66
N HIS A 460 -13.82 2.22 -40.82
CA HIS A 460 -14.70 1.76 -41.90
C HIS A 460 -16.12 2.35 -41.76
N LEU A 461 -16.72 2.25 -40.57
CA LEU A 461 -18.05 2.79 -40.30
C LEU A 461 -18.10 4.32 -40.40
N LEU A 462 -17.05 5.02 -39.96
CA LEU A 462 -16.92 6.47 -40.14
C LEU A 462 -17.05 6.90 -41.60
N ARG A 463 -16.41 6.17 -42.52
CA ARG A 463 -16.50 6.47 -43.97
C ARG A 463 -17.90 6.19 -44.51
N ARG A 464 -18.55 5.12 -44.04
CA ARG A 464 -19.90 4.75 -44.49
C ARG A 464 -20.97 5.73 -44.04
N LEU A 465 -20.83 6.26 -42.84
CA LEU A 465 -21.78 7.21 -42.24
C LEU A 465 -21.32 8.67 -42.42
N ALA A 466 -20.43 8.94 -43.38
CA ALA A 466 -19.80 10.25 -43.50
C ALA A 466 -20.80 11.36 -43.86
N SER A 467 -21.82 11.05 -44.66
CA SER A 467 -22.84 12.02 -45.07
C SER A 467 -23.75 12.44 -43.90
N GLU A 468 -23.99 11.53 -42.96
CA GLU A 468 -24.86 11.71 -41.81
C GLU A 468 -24.10 12.29 -40.60
N ILE A 469 -22.86 11.85 -40.41
CA ILE A 469 -21.97 12.36 -39.37
C ILE A 469 -21.43 13.73 -39.77
N GLY A 470 -21.20 14.00 -41.05
CA GLY A 470 -20.58 15.20 -41.57
C GLY A 470 -19.11 14.99 -41.96
N GLU A 471 -18.81 15.20 -43.24
CA GLU A 471 -17.53 14.84 -43.87
C GLU A 471 -16.32 15.48 -43.19
N THR A 472 -16.41 16.78 -42.82
CA THR A 472 -15.31 17.50 -42.15
C THR A 472 -14.91 16.86 -40.82
N LEU A 473 -15.88 16.37 -40.02
CA LEU A 473 -15.59 15.71 -38.75
C LEU A 473 -14.95 14.34 -38.99
N VAL A 474 -15.43 13.61 -40.01
CA VAL A 474 -14.88 12.30 -40.37
C VAL A 474 -13.44 12.42 -40.84
N GLU A 475 -13.14 13.35 -41.74
CA GLU A 475 -11.77 13.61 -42.20
C GLU A 475 -10.85 13.97 -41.02
N ALA A 476 -11.28 14.90 -40.17
CA ALA A 476 -10.52 15.31 -38.99
C ALA A 476 -10.30 14.18 -37.97
N LEU A 477 -11.21 13.21 -37.86
CA LEU A 477 -11.05 12.02 -37.02
C LEU A 477 -10.05 11.03 -37.61
N LEU A 478 -10.07 10.86 -38.93
CA LEU A 478 -9.25 9.89 -39.65
C LEU A 478 -7.77 10.33 -39.73
N GLU A 479 -7.53 11.62 -39.91
CA GLU A 479 -6.21 12.23 -40.15
C GLU A 479 -5.55 12.82 -38.90
N ALA A 480 -6.19 12.68 -37.73
CA ALA A 480 -5.69 13.26 -36.49
C ALA A 480 -4.28 12.79 -36.11
N ASP A 481 -3.35 13.73 -35.99
CA ASP A 481 -2.10 13.49 -35.28
C ASP A 481 -2.34 13.38 -33.77
N GLN A 482 -1.88 12.26 -33.19
CA GLN A 482 -2.01 11.90 -31.78
C GLN A 482 -0.63 11.63 -31.15
N SER A 483 0.43 12.22 -31.70
CA SER A 483 1.81 12.11 -31.21
C SER A 483 2.07 12.90 -29.91
N THR A 484 1.22 13.89 -29.61
CA THR A 484 1.35 14.80 -28.46
C THR A 484 0.12 14.77 -27.55
N GLU A 485 0.26 15.26 -26.31
CA GLU A 485 -0.86 15.42 -25.36
C GLU A 485 -1.98 16.30 -25.94
N GLU A 486 -1.63 17.39 -26.64
CA GLU A 486 -2.59 18.27 -27.32
C GLU A 486 -3.33 17.55 -28.46
N GLY A 487 -2.61 16.75 -29.26
CA GLY A 487 -3.21 15.94 -30.33
C GLY A 487 -4.21 14.92 -29.80
N ILE A 488 -3.86 14.23 -28.72
CA ILE A 488 -4.74 13.27 -28.03
C ILE A 488 -5.97 13.99 -27.45
N ALA A 489 -5.79 15.14 -26.79
CA ALA A 489 -6.90 15.92 -26.25
C ALA A 489 -7.89 16.36 -27.33
N ARG A 490 -7.39 16.86 -28.47
CA ARG A 490 -8.22 17.22 -29.64
C ARG A 490 -8.94 16.01 -30.21
N GLN A 491 -8.28 14.86 -30.31
CA GLN A 491 -8.93 13.64 -30.81
C GLN A 491 -10.06 13.19 -29.88
N ARG A 492 -9.87 13.29 -28.56
CA ARG A 492 -10.93 12.97 -27.59
C ARG A 492 -12.14 13.87 -27.77
N GLU A 493 -11.93 15.15 -28.02
CA GLU A 493 -13.03 16.09 -28.28
C GLU A 493 -13.78 15.74 -29.57
N ARG A 494 -13.06 15.37 -30.64
CA ARG A 494 -13.69 14.88 -31.88
C ARG A 494 -14.50 13.61 -31.64
N VAL A 495 -13.97 12.66 -30.85
CA VAL A 495 -14.68 11.42 -30.51
C VAL A 495 -15.89 11.70 -29.62
N ARG A 496 -15.82 12.67 -28.71
CA ARG A 496 -16.97 13.13 -27.92
C ARG A 496 -18.10 13.64 -28.84
N LEU A 497 -17.77 14.54 -29.76
CA LEU A 497 -18.72 15.08 -30.74
C LEU A 497 -19.27 13.98 -31.67
N LEU A 498 -18.44 13.03 -32.09
CA LEU A 498 -18.86 11.87 -32.85
C LEU A 498 -19.94 11.09 -32.08
N LYS A 499 -19.69 10.75 -30.81
CA LYS A 499 -20.64 9.99 -29.98
C LYS A 499 -21.98 10.71 -29.84
N GLU A 500 -21.97 12.04 -29.69
CA GLU A 500 -23.20 12.84 -29.66
C GLU A 500 -24.00 12.72 -30.95
N ARG A 501 -23.34 12.80 -32.12
CA ARG A 501 -24.01 12.63 -33.42
C ARG A 501 -24.56 11.22 -33.60
N LEU A 502 -23.82 10.19 -33.20
CA LEU A 502 -24.23 8.79 -33.36
C LEU A 502 -25.49 8.44 -32.54
N ILE A 503 -25.67 9.02 -31.35
CA ILE A 503 -26.86 8.77 -30.52
C ILE A 503 -28.15 9.21 -31.21
N ALA A 504 -28.09 10.28 -32.01
CA ALA A 504 -29.24 10.79 -32.74
C ALA A 504 -29.56 9.98 -34.02
N LEU A 505 -28.67 9.11 -34.47
CA LEU A 505 -28.84 8.35 -35.71
C LEU A 505 -29.55 7.01 -35.45
N PRO A 506 -30.62 6.69 -36.19
CA PRO A 506 -31.40 5.46 -36.00
C PRO A 506 -30.73 4.21 -36.61
N HIS A 507 -29.57 4.35 -37.25
CA HIS A 507 -28.91 3.27 -37.97
C HIS A 507 -28.27 2.23 -37.04
N PRO A 508 -28.40 0.91 -37.32
CA PRO A 508 -27.66 -0.12 -36.59
C PRO A 508 -26.14 0.11 -36.59
N GLU A 509 -25.62 0.60 -37.71
CA GLU A 509 -24.20 0.93 -37.88
C GLU A 509 -23.74 2.08 -36.97
N ALA A 510 -24.62 3.04 -36.66
CA ALA A 510 -24.31 4.10 -35.71
C ALA A 510 -24.12 3.55 -34.29
N ARG A 511 -24.94 2.56 -33.89
CA ARG A 511 -24.79 1.85 -32.61
C ARG A 511 -23.52 1.00 -32.56
N GLN A 512 -23.19 0.34 -33.66
CA GLN A 512 -21.93 -0.41 -33.79
C GLN A 512 -20.73 0.53 -33.68
N LEU A 513 -20.71 1.64 -34.42
CA LEU A 513 -19.64 2.63 -34.33
C LEU A 513 -19.53 3.22 -32.93
N LEU A 514 -20.65 3.51 -32.27
CA LEU A 514 -20.68 4.02 -30.90
C LEU A 514 -19.94 3.07 -29.93
N SER A 515 -20.10 1.76 -30.09
CA SER A 515 -19.45 0.75 -29.24
C SER A 515 -17.93 0.66 -29.39
N VAL A 516 -17.38 1.07 -30.55
CA VAL A 516 -15.94 1.02 -30.85
C VAL A 516 -15.30 2.40 -31.03
N ALA A 517 -16.06 3.49 -30.86
CA ALA A 517 -15.59 4.85 -31.13
C ALA A 517 -14.35 5.24 -30.29
N ASP A 518 -14.23 4.71 -29.06
CA ASP A 518 -13.07 4.99 -28.20
C ASP A 518 -11.74 4.41 -28.73
N ALA A 519 -11.79 3.46 -29.67
CA ALA A 519 -10.62 2.92 -30.35
C ALA A 519 -10.00 3.91 -31.36
N LEU A 520 -10.70 4.99 -31.70
CA LEU A 520 -10.17 6.09 -32.52
C LEU A 520 -9.16 6.96 -31.76
N VAL A 521 -9.18 6.90 -30.41
CA VAL A 521 -8.16 7.50 -29.55
C VAL A 521 -7.05 6.47 -29.35
N ARG A 522 -5.82 6.82 -29.70
CA ARG A 522 -4.64 5.97 -29.59
C ARG A 522 -4.50 5.40 -28.18
N LYS A 523 -4.42 4.07 -28.07
CA LYS A 523 -4.12 3.36 -26.82
C LYS A 523 -2.67 2.91 -26.79
N SER A 524 -2.12 2.76 -25.58
CA SER A 524 -0.79 2.20 -25.35
C SER A 524 -0.93 0.82 -24.73
N VAL A 525 -0.53 -0.23 -25.45
CA VAL A 525 -0.49 -1.60 -24.91
C VAL A 525 0.87 -1.85 -24.30
N TRP A 526 0.88 -2.22 -23.03
CA TRP A 526 2.08 -2.55 -22.26
C TRP A 526 2.01 -3.96 -21.71
N ILE A 527 3.11 -4.69 -21.87
CA ILE A 527 3.31 -6.05 -21.42
C ILE A 527 4.33 -5.98 -20.29
N ILE A 528 3.89 -6.17 -19.05
CA ILE A 528 4.69 -5.99 -17.83
C ILE A 528 4.95 -7.35 -17.19
N GLY A 529 6.18 -7.63 -16.81
CA GLY A 529 6.52 -8.84 -16.05
C GLY A 529 7.93 -8.80 -15.47
N GLY A 530 8.24 -9.74 -14.59
CA GLY A 530 9.58 -9.87 -14.00
C GLY A 530 10.56 -10.63 -14.91
N ASP A 531 11.81 -10.75 -14.46
CA ASP A 531 12.86 -11.49 -15.16
C ASP A 531 12.49 -12.97 -15.39
N GLY A 532 11.99 -13.69 -14.38
CA GLY A 532 11.59 -15.09 -14.57
C GLY A 532 10.52 -15.35 -15.63
N TRP A 533 9.65 -14.37 -15.90
CA TRP A 533 8.75 -14.46 -17.07
C TRP A 533 9.53 -14.23 -18.36
N ALA A 534 10.27 -13.13 -18.44
CA ALA A 534 10.87 -12.66 -19.69
C ALA A 534 12.03 -13.53 -20.17
N TYR A 535 12.85 -14.05 -19.26
CA TYR A 535 14.08 -14.79 -19.57
C TYR A 535 13.89 -16.32 -19.57
N ASP A 536 12.84 -16.82 -18.92
CA ASP A 536 12.59 -18.26 -18.80
C ASP A 536 11.24 -18.67 -19.39
N ILE A 537 10.18 -18.75 -18.58
CA ILE A 537 8.95 -19.47 -18.93
C ILE A 537 8.18 -18.81 -20.09
N GLY A 538 8.24 -17.48 -20.20
CA GLY A 538 7.54 -16.71 -21.23
C GLY A 538 8.44 -16.26 -22.39
N TYR A 539 9.73 -16.64 -22.40
CA TYR A 539 10.69 -16.14 -23.39
C TYR A 539 10.30 -16.50 -24.84
N GLY A 540 9.79 -17.72 -25.07
CA GLY A 540 9.33 -18.14 -26.40
C GLY A 540 8.19 -17.28 -26.94
N GLY A 541 7.22 -16.93 -26.08
CA GLY A 541 6.14 -16.00 -26.41
C GLY A 541 6.64 -14.58 -26.64
N LEU A 542 7.56 -14.12 -25.78
CA LEU A 542 8.21 -12.81 -25.87
C LEU A 542 8.90 -12.60 -27.23
N ASP A 543 9.74 -13.56 -27.64
CA ASP A 543 10.45 -13.56 -28.92
C ASP A 543 9.45 -13.47 -30.09
N HIS A 544 8.41 -14.31 -30.09
CA HIS A 544 7.40 -14.31 -31.14
C HIS A 544 6.67 -12.97 -31.26
N VAL A 545 6.28 -12.38 -30.13
CA VAL A 545 5.58 -11.08 -30.12
C VAL A 545 6.50 -9.95 -30.60
N LEU A 546 7.77 -9.94 -30.20
CA LEU A 546 8.76 -8.98 -30.71
C LEU A 546 8.99 -9.13 -32.22
N ALA A 547 9.09 -10.37 -32.71
CA ALA A 547 9.27 -10.68 -34.13
C ALA A 547 8.06 -10.29 -34.99
N SER A 548 6.86 -10.20 -34.40
CA SER A 548 5.62 -9.89 -35.11
C SER A 548 5.55 -8.48 -35.70
N GLY A 549 6.36 -7.54 -35.19
CA GLY A 549 6.35 -6.13 -35.61
C GLY A 549 5.11 -5.33 -35.17
N HIS A 550 4.21 -5.92 -34.38
CA HIS A 550 3.06 -5.19 -33.82
C HIS A 550 3.51 -4.14 -32.78
N ASN A 551 2.75 -3.04 -32.70
CA ASN A 551 3.05 -1.95 -31.78
C ASN A 551 2.62 -2.27 -30.34
N VAL A 552 3.48 -2.99 -29.64
CA VAL A 552 3.40 -3.27 -28.19
C VAL A 552 4.64 -2.72 -27.49
N ASN A 553 4.52 -2.46 -26.19
CA ASN A 553 5.63 -2.02 -25.35
C ASN A 553 5.87 -3.08 -24.28
N LEU A 554 7.13 -3.41 -24.01
CA LEU A 554 7.49 -4.40 -22.99
C LEU A 554 8.25 -3.72 -21.86
N LEU A 555 7.85 -4.01 -20.62
CA LEU A 555 8.54 -3.56 -19.41
C LEU A 555 8.93 -4.79 -18.58
N VAL A 556 10.19 -5.20 -18.70
CA VAL A 556 10.78 -6.25 -17.87
C VAL A 556 11.32 -5.59 -16.60
N LEU A 557 10.76 -5.98 -15.47
CA LEU A 557 11.13 -5.54 -14.13
C LEU A 557 12.18 -6.51 -13.61
N ASP A 558 13.42 -6.32 -14.07
CA ASP A 558 14.51 -7.25 -13.81
C ASP A 558 15.02 -7.11 -12.36
N THR A 559 14.79 -8.17 -11.58
CA THR A 559 15.30 -8.30 -10.22
C THR A 559 16.43 -9.33 -10.13
N GLU A 560 16.84 -9.90 -11.26
CA GLU A 560 17.83 -10.97 -11.43
C GLU A 560 17.48 -12.26 -10.67
N VAL A 561 16.26 -12.38 -10.11
CA VAL A 561 15.75 -13.52 -9.33
C VAL A 561 14.23 -13.59 -9.33
N TYR A 562 13.67 -14.75 -8.95
CA TYR A 562 12.22 -14.90 -8.80
C TYR A 562 11.76 -14.35 -7.43
N SER A 563 11.36 -13.06 -7.40
CA SER A 563 11.07 -12.23 -6.20
C SER A 563 9.70 -12.36 -5.52
#